data_AF-A0A3R7G0W1-F1
#
_entry.id   AF-A0A3R7G0W1-F1
#
_cell.length_a   1.000
_cell.length_b   1.000
_cell.length_c   1.000
_cell.angle_alpha   90.00
_cell.angle_beta   90.00
_cell.angle_gamma   90.00
#
_symmetry.space_group_name_H-M   'P 1'
#
loop_
_entity.id
_entity.type
_entity.pdbx_description
1 polymer ?
#
loop_
_entity_poly.entity_id
_entity_poly.type
_entity_poly.pdbx_seq_one_letter_code
_entity_poly.pdbx_strand_id
1 'polypeptide(L)'
;MADLDGVEDDPDWAAFENLSPVAQTCLLLVEAHDGDGWRGLITQKAQEGLDTSERHVRRTLADLESAGLVEASGPNKRRETYSVTEDGHEVLAGMRDSLDRALGGDS
;
A
#
# COMPACT_ATOMS: atom_id res chain seq x y z
N MET A 1 -35.18 3.73 23.20
CA MET A 1 -33.81 4.18 22.90
C MET A 1 -33.17 2.98 22.24
N ALA A 2 -33.09 2.98 20.91
CA ALA A 2 -32.44 1.90 20.18
C ALA A 2 -30.97 2.31 20.05
N ASP A 3 -30.07 1.54 20.66
CA ASP A 3 -28.64 1.69 20.45
C ASP A 3 -28.36 1.38 18.98
N LEU A 4 -27.95 2.40 18.24
CA LEU A 4 -27.48 2.32 16.87
C LEU A 4 -25.94 2.26 16.88
N ASP A 5 -25.37 1.35 17.66
CA ASP A 5 -23.92 1.09 17.66
C ASP A 5 -23.58 0.02 16.59
N GLY A 6 -24.16 0.20 15.40
CA GLY A 6 -23.99 -0.67 14.24
C GLY A 6 -23.13 0.00 13.18
N VAL A 7 -22.01 0.61 13.58
CA VAL A 7 -20.94 0.89 12.63
C VAL A 7 -20.13 -0.40 12.59
N GLU A 8 -20.44 -1.26 11.63
CA GLU A 8 -19.48 -2.31 11.24
C GLU A 8 -18.16 -1.58 10.96
N ASP A 9 -17.07 -2.00 11.59
CA ASP A 9 -15.75 -1.46 11.28
C ASP A 9 -15.59 -1.50 9.76
N ASP A 10 -15.18 -0.36 9.15
CA ASP A 10 -14.93 -0.32 7.72
C ASP A 10 -13.96 -1.47 7.41
N PRO A 11 -14.28 -2.31 6.41
CA PRO A 11 -13.47 -3.48 6.14
C PRO A 11 -12.04 -3.04 5.79
N ASP A 12 -11.02 -3.82 6.17
CA ASP A 12 -9.61 -3.38 6.12
C ASP A 12 -9.17 -2.87 4.72
N TRP A 13 -9.79 -3.37 3.65
CA TRP A 13 -9.55 -2.88 2.28
C TRP A 13 -9.99 -1.44 2.02
N ALA A 14 -10.90 -0.87 2.82
CA ALA A 14 -11.27 0.54 2.77
C ALA A 14 -10.06 1.44 3.04
N ALA A 15 -9.07 0.96 3.80
CA ALA A 15 -7.79 1.64 3.95
C ALA A 15 -7.10 1.85 2.59
N PHE A 16 -7.17 0.88 1.68
CA PHE A 16 -6.62 1.01 0.32
C PHE A 16 -7.33 2.09 -0.49
N GLU A 17 -8.66 2.16 -0.44
CA GLU A 17 -9.42 3.20 -1.17
C GLU A 17 -9.15 4.60 -0.65
N ASN A 18 -8.87 4.73 0.65
CA ASN A 18 -8.51 5.99 1.29
C ASN A 18 -7.08 6.45 0.96
N LEU A 19 -6.24 5.58 0.39
CA LEU A 19 -4.91 5.96 -0.09
C LEU A 19 -5.01 6.82 -1.36
N SER A 20 -4.13 7.82 -1.47
CA SER A 20 -3.94 8.53 -2.74
C SER A 20 -3.51 7.57 -3.87
N PRO A 21 -3.77 7.88 -5.15
CA PRO A 21 -3.32 7.04 -6.26
C PRO A 21 -1.81 6.75 -6.26
N VAL A 22 -1.02 7.71 -5.78
CA VAL A 22 0.43 7.56 -5.62
C VAL A 22 0.75 6.54 -4.52
N ALA A 23 0.02 6.59 -3.40
CA ALA A 23 0.19 5.67 -2.28
C ALA A 23 -0.24 4.24 -2.65
N GLN A 24 -1.38 4.09 -3.35
CA GLN A 24 -1.82 2.80 -3.91
C GLN A 24 -0.75 2.21 -4.83
N THR A 25 -0.23 3.00 -5.77
CA THR A 25 0.84 2.56 -6.68
C THR A 25 2.11 2.20 -5.95
N CYS A 26 2.52 2.98 -4.94
CA CYS A 26 3.69 2.67 -4.14
C CYS A 26 3.52 1.35 -3.37
N LEU A 27 2.37 1.12 -2.75
CA LEU A 27 2.08 -0.12 -2.03
C LEU A 27 2.11 -1.34 -2.95
N LEU A 28 1.48 -1.25 -4.13
CA LEU A 28 1.52 -2.31 -5.15
C LEU A 28 2.94 -2.56 -5.69
N LEU A 29 3.76 -1.52 -5.83
CA LEU A 29 5.15 -1.66 -6.25
C LEU A 29 6.02 -2.28 -5.15
N VAL A 30 5.76 -2.00 -3.88
CA VAL A 30 6.46 -2.66 -2.77
C VAL A 30 6.08 -4.14 -2.74
N GLU A 31 4.78 -4.47 -2.83
CA GLU A 31 4.30 -5.86 -2.92
C GLU A 31 4.97 -6.63 -4.07
N ALA A 32 5.07 -6.03 -5.25
CA ALA A 32 5.69 -6.67 -6.41
C ALA A 32 7.21 -6.89 -6.26
N HIS A 33 7.84 -6.30 -5.26
CA HIS A 33 9.28 -6.40 -4.95
C HIS A 33 9.49 -6.68 -3.46
N ASP A 34 8.58 -7.40 -2.81
CA ASP A 34 8.55 -7.56 -1.35
C ASP A 34 9.89 -8.05 -0.78
N GLY A 35 10.55 -7.21 0.04
CA GLY A 35 11.86 -7.47 0.63
C GLY A 35 13.07 -7.32 -0.32
N ASP A 36 12.86 -7.44 -1.63
CA ASP A 36 13.89 -7.35 -2.68
C ASP A 36 13.99 -5.96 -3.32
N GLY A 37 12.97 -5.13 -3.14
CA GLY A 37 12.80 -3.82 -3.76
C GLY A 37 13.61 -2.75 -3.06
N TRP A 38 14.76 -2.40 -3.64
CA TRP A 38 15.56 -1.27 -3.14
C TRP A 38 14.74 0.00 -3.22
N ARG A 39 14.82 0.85 -2.19
CA ARG A 39 14.11 2.14 -2.12
C ARG A 39 14.23 2.98 -3.40
N GLY A 40 15.42 3.00 -4.01
CA GLY A 40 15.66 3.70 -5.28
C GLY A 40 14.86 3.12 -6.45
N LEU A 41 14.75 1.79 -6.54
CA LEU A 41 13.99 1.09 -7.57
C LEU A 41 12.48 1.38 -7.45
N ILE A 42 11.93 1.24 -6.23
CA ILE A 42 10.52 1.56 -5.96
C ILE A 42 10.22 3.01 -6.35
N THR A 43 11.10 3.93 -5.93
CA THR A 43 10.95 5.35 -6.22
C THR A 43 10.96 5.62 -7.72
N GLN A 44 11.92 5.04 -8.45
CA GLN A 44 12.02 5.19 -9.90
C GLN A 44 10.77 4.65 -10.61
N LYS A 45 10.32 3.43 -10.30
CA LYS A 45 9.15 2.83 -10.94
C LYS A 45 7.87 3.62 -10.68
N ALA A 46 7.71 4.16 -9.48
CA ALA A 46 6.56 5.00 -9.16
C ALA A 46 6.56 6.30 -9.99
N GLN A 47 7.72 6.91 -10.23
CA GLN A 47 7.82 8.10 -11.09
C GLN A 47 7.63 7.80 -12.58
N GLU A 48 8.00 6.62 -13.04
CA GLU A 48 7.77 6.21 -14.43
C GLU A 48 6.27 5.94 -14.69
N GLY A 49 5.58 5.35 -13.71
CA GLY A 49 4.15 5.03 -13.81
C GLY A 49 3.22 6.21 -13.50
N LEU A 50 3.69 7.18 -12.72
CA LEU A 50 2.92 8.35 -12.30
C LEU A 50 3.74 9.60 -12.61
N ASP A 51 3.17 10.55 -13.34
CA ASP A 51 3.81 11.86 -13.63
C ASP A 51 3.96 12.67 -12.33
N THR A 52 4.94 12.29 -11.50
CA THR A 52 5.12 12.77 -10.13
C THR A 52 6.59 12.93 -9.77
N SER A 53 6.84 13.76 -8.76
CA SER A 53 8.20 14.05 -8.30
C SER A 53 8.73 12.99 -7.36
N GLU A 54 10.04 12.73 -7.43
CA GLU A 54 10.76 11.85 -6.51
C GLU A 54 10.52 12.21 -5.05
N ARG A 55 10.51 13.51 -4.75
CA ARG A 55 10.24 14.03 -3.40
C ARG A 55 8.85 13.62 -2.91
N HIS A 56 7.85 13.64 -3.79
CA HIS A 56 6.50 13.24 -3.44
C HIS A 56 6.43 11.73 -3.17
N VAL A 57 6.99 10.90 -4.05
CA VAL A 57 7.05 9.44 -3.86
C VAL A 57 7.75 9.06 -2.56
N ARG A 58 8.89 9.67 -2.26
CA ARG A 58 9.62 9.40 -1.01
C ARG A 58 8.83 9.80 0.24
N ARG A 59 8.02 10.85 0.15
CA ARG A 59 7.12 11.25 1.24
C ARG A 59 5.99 10.23 1.37
N THR A 60 5.37 9.84 0.26
CA THR A 60 4.33 8.82 0.24
C THR A 60 4.79 7.49 0.82
N LEU A 61 5.99 7.02 0.49
CA LEU A 61 6.58 5.80 1.09
C LEU A 61 6.78 5.94 2.60
N ALA A 62 7.19 7.11 3.08
CA ALA A 62 7.32 7.36 4.52
C ALA A 62 5.95 7.45 5.22
N ASP A 63 4.92 7.96 4.54
CA ASP A 63 3.56 8.00 5.04
C ASP A 63 2.97 6.58 5.13
N LEU A 64 3.23 5.70 4.14
CA LEU A 64 2.86 4.27 4.19
C LEU A 64 3.59 3.52 5.30
N GLU A 65 4.88 3.79 5.50
CA GLU A 65 5.67 3.22 6.61
C GLU A 65 5.12 3.67 7.97
N SER A 66 4.75 4.94 8.09
CA SER A 66 4.13 5.48 9.32
C SER A 66 2.73 4.92 9.59
N ALA A 67 2.01 4.54 8.53
CA ALA A 67 0.72 3.88 8.61
C ALA A 67 0.84 2.37 8.90
N GLY A 68 2.06 1.83 8.99
CA GLY A 68 2.29 0.42 9.29
C GLY A 68 1.99 -0.53 8.14
N LEU A 69 1.83 -0.03 6.90
CA LEU A 69 1.50 -0.85 5.72
C LEU A 69 2.75 -1.38 4.99
N VAL A 70 3.88 -0.74 5.19
CA VAL A 70 5.18 -1.18 4.68
C VAL A 70 6.22 -0.96 5.76
N GLU A 71 7.33 -1.68 5.67
CA GLU A 71 8.49 -1.46 6.53
C GLU A 71 9.75 -1.30 5.69
N ALA A 72 10.68 -0.49 6.19
CA ALA A 72 11.99 -0.32 5.58
C ALA A 72 13.04 -1.13 6.35
N SER A 73 13.84 -1.93 5.66
CA SER A 73 14.93 -2.70 6.25
C SER A 73 16.24 -2.44 5.54
N GLY A 74 17.33 -2.27 6.30
CA GLY A 74 18.67 -2.15 5.73
C GLY A 74 19.63 -1.28 6.55
N PRO A 75 20.92 -1.26 6.16
CA PRO A 75 21.96 -0.59 6.94
C PRO A 75 21.95 0.93 6.83
N ASN A 76 21.28 1.50 5.81
CA ASN A 76 21.11 2.94 5.60
C ASN A 76 20.16 3.23 4.41
N LYS A 77 19.72 4.48 4.30
CA LYS A 77 18.82 5.01 3.24
C LYS A 77 19.17 4.69 1.80
N ARG A 78 20.44 4.39 1.46
CA ARG A 78 20.84 4.03 0.09
C ARG A 78 20.70 2.54 -0.21
N ARG A 79 20.61 1.71 0.83
CA ARG A 79 20.55 0.24 0.76
C ARG A 79 19.37 -0.30 1.56
N GLU A 80 18.38 0.55 1.85
CA GLU A 80 17.10 0.14 2.41
C GLU A 80 16.28 -0.54 1.31
N THR A 81 15.70 -1.68 1.65
CA THR A 81 14.60 -2.29 0.90
C THR A 81 13.28 -2.01 1.61
N TYR A 82 12.18 -2.09 0.87
CA TYR A 82 10.84 -2.08 1.43
C TYR A 82 10.23 -3.49 1.36
N SER A 83 9.51 -3.87 2.40
CA SER A 83 8.61 -5.03 2.43
C SER A 83 7.21 -4.58 2.84
N VAL A 84 6.20 -5.36 2.45
CA VAL A 84 4.83 -5.16 2.91
C VAL A 84 4.69 -5.80 4.30
N THR A 85 3.98 -5.15 5.21
CA THR A 85 3.71 -5.71 6.53
C THR A 85 2.52 -6.68 6.49
N GLU A 86 2.25 -7.37 7.59
CA GLU A 86 1.04 -8.20 7.72
C GLU A 86 -0.23 -7.37 7.45
N ASP A 87 -0.39 -6.22 8.12
CA ASP A 87 -1.49 -5.28 7.88
C ASP A 87 -1.56 -4.82 6.41
N GLY A 88 -0.41 -4.54 5.78
CA GLY A 88 -0.35 -4.18 4.36
C GLY A 88 -0.86 -5.28 3.43
N HIS A 89 -0.55 -6.55 3.73
CA HIS A 89 -1.06 -7.69 2.98
C HIS A 89 -2.56 -7.89 3.17
N GLU A 90 -3.09 -7.68 4.38
CA GLU A 90 -4.54 -7.74 4.64
C GLU A 90 -5.30 -6.70 3.81
N VAL A 91 -4.79 -5.46 3.78
CA VAL A 91 -5.34 -4.37 2.95
C VAL A 91 -5.33 -4.74 1.46
N LEU A 92 -4.22 -5.29 0.96
CA LEU A 92 -4.09 -5.71 -0.44
C LEU A 92 -4.99 -6.91 -0.79
N ALA A 93 -5.10 -7.89 0.10
CA ALA A 93 -5.95 -9.06 -0.08
C ALA A 93 -7.42 -8.66 -0.14
N GLY A 94 -7.88 -7.82 0.79
CA GLY A 94 -9.26 -7.35 0.77
C GLY A 94 -9.60 -6.50 -0.46
N MET A 95 -8.65 -5.69 -0.96
CA MET A 95 -8.82 -4.95 -2.22
C MET A 95 -8.98 -5.92 -3.41
N ARG A 96 -8.16 -6.98 -3.47
CA ARG A 96 -8.28 -8.01 -4.50
C ARG A 96 -9.61 -8.74 -4.43
N ASP A 97 -10.05 -9.14 -3.24
CA ASP A 97 -11.34 -9.80 -3.03
C ASP A 97 -12.52 -8.91 -3.46
N SER A 98 -12.42 -7.59 -3.19
CA SER A 98 -13.42 -6.61 -3.61
C SER A 98 -13.48 -6.52 -5.14
N LEU A 99 -12.33 -6.46 -5.81
CA LEU A 99 -12.25 -6.48 -7.27
C LEU A 99 -12.81 -7.77 -7.87
N ASP A 100 -12.46 -8.93 -7.31
CA ASP A 100 -12.92 -10.23 -7.80
C ASP A 100 -14.46 -10.35 -7.68
N ARG A 101 -15.06 -9.86 -6.58
CA ARG A 101 -16.52 -9.77 -6.43
C ARG A 101 -17.15 -8.81 -7.44
N ALA A 102 -16.56 -7.63 -7.63
CA ALA A 102 -17.08 -6.62 -8.55
C ALA A 102 -17.03 -7.07 -10.03
N LEU A 103 -16.01 -7.86 -10.39
CA LEU A 103 -15.82 -8.41 -11.73
C LEU A 103 -16.63 -9.69 -11.98
N GLY A 104 -17.39 -10.17 -10.99
CA GLY A 104 -18.24 -11.35 -11.11
C GLY A 104 -17.47 -12.67 -11.08
N GLY A 105 -16.36 -12.72 -10.33
CA GLY A 105 -15.62 -13.95 -10.03
C GLY A 105 -16.39 -14.88 -9.10
N ASP A 106 -17.59 -15.31 -9.49
CA ASP A 106 -18.20 -16.52 -8.94
C ASP A 106 -17.41 -17.71 -9.51
N SER A 107 -16.70 -18.42 -8.63
CA SER A 107 -16.35 -19.84 -8.80
C SER A 107 -17.10 -20.66 -7.78
#